data_AF-A0A6A7AVP6-F1
#
_entry.id   AF-A0A6A7AVP6-F1
#
_cell.length_a   1.000
_cell.length_b   1.000
_cell.length_c   1.000
_cell.angle_alpha   90.00
_cell.angle_beta   90.00
_cell.angle_gamma   90.00
#
_symmetry.space_group_name_H-M   'P 1'
#
loop_
_entity.id
_entity.type
_entity.pdbx_description
1 polymer ?
#
loop_
_entity_poly.entity_id
_entity_poly.type
_entity_poly.pdbx_seq_one_letter_code
_entity_poly.pdbx_strand_id
1 'polypeptide(L)'
;MATLTLVLLVALVTGEVFGTLDLSGQHKEHELITRAAFQSGEHNFPSEYNGMVGSSDDVLDPNLFPEEAPAHCDDADFLNVREYPRTREQATQQLQKCVDHLRMRFGQAARGVARILNANNQINASMADLDPGTQCSHRHLTVTDNTQDKAKCVALEGFGRAFHGIQDLYSHSNWADLPDTYQAMSTDNPPGLHRTDTATFLDLRLATPISSQVPRNLSTGCFTMFGSRCGNRVTYDALNKDTGWVEADGSAIPDLTVRRNRVRGSFEKAVAAAIQEEAVGQSKSRDQAHAECERRGSVPAPSKKLPSSALDSVGYSRSRM
;
A
#
# COMPACT_ATOMS: atom_id res chain seq x y z
N MET A 1 50.15 12.55 -5.84
CA MET A 1 49.11 13.48 -6.32
C MET A 1 48.72 13.07 -7.73
N ALA A 2 47.44 13.27 -8.07
CA ALA A 2 46.71 12.87 -9.28
C ALA A 2 46.18 11.41 -9.27
N THR A 3 45.00 11.15 -8.67
CA THR A 3 43.60 11.29 -9.18
C THR A 3 43.13 10.18 -10.12
N LEU A 4 42.38 9.26 -9.50
CA LEU A 4 41.07 8.74 -9.91
C LEU A 4 40.92 8.15 -11.33
N THR A 5 41.05 6.83 -11.39
CA THR A 5 40.57 6.00 -12.51
C THR A 5 39.64 4.92 -11.95
N LEU A 6 38.33 5.14 -12.02
CA LEU A 6 37.26 4.14 -11.92
C LEU A 6 36.07 4.73 -12.71
N VAL A 7 36.04 4.65 -14.04
CA VAL A 7 35.65 3.47 -14.85
C VAL A 7 34.36 2.83 -14.32
N LEU A 8 33.25 3.38 -14.86
CA LEU A 8 32.23 2.67 -15.63
C LEU A 8 31.00 2.08 -14.91
N LEU A 9 29.85 2.60 -15.34
CA LEU A 9 28.59 1.87 -15.59
C LEU A 9 27.81 1.33 -14.37
N VAL A 10 27.13 2.22 -13.66
CA VAL A 10 25.85 1.91 -12.97
C VAL A 10 24.81 2.98 -13.34
N ALA A 11 24.56 3.10 -14.63
CA ALA A 11 23.35 3.70 -15.17
C ALA A 11 22.84 2.73 -16.22
N LEU A 12 21.54 2.42 -16.18
CA LEU A 12 20.78 1.47 -17.01
C LEU A 12 20.63 0.06 -16.43
N VAL A 13 19.85 -0.05 -15.35
CA VAL A 13 18.93 -1.18 -15.17
C VAL A 13 17.58 -0.57 -14.84
N THR A 14 16.68 -0.55 -15.83
CA THR A 14 15.28 -0.17 -15.68
C THR A 14 14.54 -1.30 -14.96
N GLY A 15 14.60 -1.30 -13.64
CA GLY A 15 13.44 -1.66 -12.83
C GLY A 15 12.83 -0.34 -12.40
N GLU A 16 11.65 0.00 -12.91
CA GLU A 16 10.92 1.17 -12.43
C GLU A 16 10.54 0.92 -10.96
N VAL A 17 10.79 1.91 -10.12
CA VAL A 17 10.77 1.76 -8.66
C VAL A 17 9.49 2.38 -8.13
N PHE A 18 8.40 1.59 -8.15
CA PHE A 18 7.03 1.82 -7.67
C PHE A 18 6.68 3.13 -6.95
N GLY A 19 5.66 3.82 -7.51
CA GLY A 19 5.17 5.20 -7.33
C GLY A 19 5.56 6.01 -6.09
N THR A 20 6.82 6.01 -5.66
CA THR A 20 7.27 6.65 -4.40
C THR A 20 8.58 7.42 -4.58
N LEU A 21 9.28 7.17 -5.67
CA LEU A 21 10.42 7.97 -6.07
C LEU A 21 9.95 9.07 -7.04
N ASP A 22 10.60 10.24 -6.95
CA ASP A 22 10.50 11.29 -7.99
C ASP A 22 11.60 11.05 -9.04
N LEU A 23 11.56 9.86 -9.64
CA LEU A 23 12.60 9.35 -10.55
C LEU A 23 11.97 8.43 -11.60
N SER A 24 12.55 8.41 -12.80
CA SER A 24 12.18 7.48 -13.89
C SER A 24 10.70 7.50 -14.32
N GLY A 25 10.04 8.67 -14.26
CA GLY A 25 8.65 8.83 -14.72
C GLY A 25 7.58 8.62 -13.65
N GLN A 26 8.00 8.38 -12.40
CA GLN A 26 7.12 8.33 -11.24
C GLN A 26 7.17 9.62 -10.43
N HIS A 27 6.08 9.89 -9.73
CA HIS A 27 5.79 11.17 -9.08
C HIS A 27 5.20 11.03 -7.68
N LYS A 28 5.64 10.01 -6.93
CA LYS A 28 5.21 9.75 -5.54
C LYS A 28 3.71 9.43 -5.40
N GLU A 29 3.15 8.78 -6.42
CA GLU A 29 1.77 8.34 -6.52
C GLU A 29 1.27 7.63 -5.24
N HIS A 30 2.03 6.70 -4.66
CA HIS A 30 1.67 5.93 -3.46
C HIS A 30 1.60 6.78 -2.19
N GLU A 31 2.58 7.68 -2.00
CA GLU A 31 2.55 8.67 -0.93
C GLU A 31 1.30 9.56 -1.07
N LEU A 32 1.00 10.01 -2.29
CA LEU A 32 -0.08 10.94 -2.57
C LEU A 32 -1.46 10.27 -2.46
N ILE A 33 -1.59 9.00 -2.85
CA ILE A 33 -2.76 8.15 -2.58
C ILE A 33 -3.01 8.06 -1.07
N THR A 34 -1.97 7.77 -0.29
CA THR A 34 -2.12 7.70 1.18
C THR A 34 -2.57 9.04 1.72
N ARG A 35 -1.92 10.14 1.32
CA ARG A 35 -2.30 11.49 1.78
C ARG A 35 -3.76 11.78 1.45
N ALA A 36 -4.22 11.43 0.25
CA ALA A 36 -5.60 11.58 -0.18
C ALA A 36 -6.57 10.74 0.67
N ALA A 37 -6.24 9.49 0.98
CA ALA A 37 -7.05 8.62 1.84
C ALA A 37 -7.16 9.15 3.28
N PHE A 38 -6.13 9.84 3.78
CA PHE A 38 -6.01 10.28 5.17
C PHE A 38 -6.44 11.73 5.41
N GLN A 39 -7.03 12.42 4.42
CA GLN A 39 -7.48 13.83 4.50
C GLN A 39 -8.58 14.14 5.54
N SER A 40 -8.83 13.24 6.50
CA SER A 40 -9.81 13.40 7.58
C SER A 40 -9.27 14.05 8.88
N GLY A 41 -8.17 14.81 8.85
CA GLY A 41 -7.73 15.56 10.03
C GLY A 41 -6.81 16.75 9.75
N GLU A 42 -6.96 17.83 10.54
CA GLU A 42 -6.11 19.04 10.59
C GLU A 42 -4.66 18.77 11.05
N HIS A 43 -4.11 17.61 10.73
CA HIS A 43 -2.77 17.20 11.12
C HIS A 43 -1.96 16.92 9.87
N ASN A 44 -1.22 17.95 9.45
CA ASN A 44 -0.17 17.82 8.46
C ASN A 44 0.80 16.73 8.94
N PHE A 45 0.83 15.58 8.26
CA PHE A 45 1.95 14.66 8.40
C PHE A 45 3.22 15.43 7.99
N PRO A 46 4.28 15.46 8.82
CA PRO A 46 5.50 16.19 8.50
C PRO A 46 6.03 15.76 7.14
N SER A 47 6.27 16.72 6.25
CA SER A 47 6.71 16.53 4.85
C SER A 47 7.96 15.64 4.69
N GLU A 48 8.70 15.42 5.77
CA GLU A 48 9.99 14.73 5.79
C GLU A 48 9.88 13.22 6.06
N TYR A 49 8.71 12.72 6.47
CA TYR A 49 8.46 11.29 6.75
C TYR A 49 7.45 10.65 5.78
N ASN A 50 6.99 11.41 4.79
CA ASN A 50 5.85 11.03 3.96
C ASN A 50 6.17 10.02 2.84
N GLY A 51 7.44 9.64 2.67
CA GLY A 51 7.77 8.47 1.85
C GLY A 51 7.37 7.15 2.51
N MET A 52 7.24 7.09 3.83
CA MET A 52 7.06 5.82 4.53
C MET A 52 5.70 5.15 4.34
N VAL A 53 4.63 5.93 4.18
CA VAL A 53 3.32 5.37 3.89
C VAL A 53 3.22 5.25 2.38
N GLY A 54 3.82 4.18 1.85
CA GLY A 54 3.97 3.94 0.41
C GLY A 54 5.36 3.47 -0.05
N SER A 55 6.44 3.70 0.71
CA SER A 55 7.82 3.26 0.36
C SER A 55 8.31 2.14 1.26
N SER A 56 8.05 0.89 0.86
CA SER A 56 8.66 -0.29 1.49
C SER A 56 10.04 -0.63 0.93
N ASP A 57 10.32 -0.14 -0.28
CA ASP A 57 11.39 -0.59 -1.14
C ASP A 57 12.39 0.57 -1.35
N ASP A 58 13.24 0.79 -0.35
CA ASP A 58 14.38 1.69 -0.52
C ASP A 58 15.42 1.02 -1.43
N VAL A 59 15.15 1.02 -2.73
CA VAL A 59 16.07 0.50 -3.77
C VAL A 59 17.38 1.26 -3.85
N LEU A 60 17.47 2.43 -3.20
CA LEU A 60 18.68 3.23 -3.11
C LEU A 60 19.56 2.75 -1.95
N ASP A 61 19.05 1.93 -1.03
CA ASP A 61 19.86 1.19 -0.06
C ASP A 61 20.39 -0.09 -0.73
N PRO A 62 21.68 -0.15 -1.11
CA PRO A 62 22.26 -1.34 -1.74
C PRO A 62 22.29 -2.57 -0.83
N ASN A 63 21.93 -2.41 0.46
CA ASN A 63 21.83 -3.49 1.44
C ASN A 63 20.38 -3.97 1.64
N LEU A 64 19.39 -3.34 1.00
CA LEU A 64 18.01 -3.76 1.04
C LEU A 64 17.68 -4.49 -0.27
N PHE A 65 17.36 -5.77 -0.17
CA PHE A 65 16.82 -6.49 -1.32
C PHE A 65 15.34 -6.09 -1.50
N PRO A 66 14.87 -5.91 -2.74
CA PRO A 66 13.46 -5.67 -3.02
C PRO A 66 12.60 -6.76 -2.40
N GLU A 67 11.41 -6.40 -1.91
CA GLU A 67 10.49 -7.42 -1.40
C GLU A 67 10.04 -8.36 -2.54
N GLU A 68 9.64 -9.59 -2.17
CA GLU A 68 9.19 -10.56 -3.16
C GLU A 68 7.76 -10.24 -3.64
N ALA A 69 7.32 -10.89 -4.73
CA ALA A 69 6.00 -10.70 -5.34
C ALA A 69 4.79 -10.61 -4.38
N PRO A 70 4.72 -11.34 -3.24
CA PRO A 70 3.63 -11.16 -2.28
C PRO A 70 3.52 -9.75 -1.67
N ALA A 71 4.61 -8.98 -1.56
CA ALA A 71 4.53 -7.60 -1.08
C ALA A 71 3.84 -6.66 -2.08
N HIS A 72 3.96 -6.98 -3.37
CA HIS A 72 3.43 -6.20 -4.50
C HIS A 72 2.13 -6.77 -5.09
N CYS A 73 1.54 -7.78 -4.42
CA CYS A 73 0.35 -8.47 -4.94
C CYS A 73 0.50 -9.03 -6.36
N ASP A 74 1.74 -9.28 -6.79
CA ASP A 74 2.07 -9.80 -8.10
C ASP A 74 1.93 -11.32 -8.20
N ASP A 75 2.06 -11.82 -9.42
CA ASP A 75 1.99 -13.23 -9.79
C ASP A 75 0.63 -13.89 -9.52
N ALA A 76 -0.45 -13.17 -9.24
CA ALA A 76 -1.80 -13.72 -9.19
C ALA A 76 -2.52 -13.63 -10.56
N ASP A 77 -1.75 -13.76 -11.64
CA ASP A 77 -2.23 -13.69 -13.01
C ASP A 77 -3.15 -14.87 -13.37
N PHE A 78 -4.22 -14.54 -14.09
CA PHE A 78 -5.16 -15.51 -14.59
C PHE A 78 -5.91 -14.95 -15.79
N LEU A 79 -5.96 -15.72 -16.87
CA LEU A 79 -6.83 -15.44 -18.00
C LEU A 79 -7.74 -16.63 -18.25
N ASN A 80 -9.05 -16.38 -18.37
CA ASN A 80 -10.03 -17.42 -18.62
C ASN A 80 -10.05 -17.84 -20.10
N VAL A 81 -8.95 -18.43 -20.54
CA VAL A 81 -8.79 -19.01 -21.87
C VAL A 81 -8.30 -20.44 -21.76
N ARG A 82 -8.56 -21.23 -22.80
CA ARG A 82 -8.05 -22.60 -22.90
C ARG A 82 -6.51 -22.54 -22.90
N GLU A 83 -5.88 -23.46 -22.16
CA GLU A 83 -4.41 -23.59 -22.09
C GLU A 83 -3.68 -22.39 -21.47
N TYR A 84 -4.35 -21.53 -20.70
CA TYR A 84 -3.63 -20.53 -19.91
C TYR A 84 -2.66 -21.21 -18.92
N PRO A 85 -1.39 -20.75 -18.78
CA PRO A 85 -0.38 -21.46 -18.00
C PRO A 85 -0.67 -21.62 -16.50
N ARG A 86 -1.62 -20.85 -15.95
CA ARG A 86 -2.03 -20.94 -14.55
C ARG A 86 -3.51 -21.24 -14.39
N THR A 87 -3.85 -22.06 -13.42
CA THR A 87 -5.25 -22.28 -13.04
C THR A 87 -5.75 -21.13 -12.15
N ARG A 88 -7.08 -21.01 -12.04
CA ARG A 88 -7.69 -20.00 -11.16
C ARG A 88 -7.29 -20.23 -9.70
N GLU A 89 -7.20 -21.48 -9.29
CA GLU A 89 -6.83 -21.90 -7.94
C GLU A 89 -5.39 -21.51 -7.63
N GLN A 90 -4.45 -21.74 -8.56
CA GLN A 90 -3.04 -21.35 -8.41
C GLN A 90 -2.87 -19.83 -8.29
N ALA A 91 -3.63 -19.06 -9.06
CA ALA A 91 -3.60 -17.61 -8.98
C ALA A 91 -4.24 -17.10 -7.67
N THR A 92 -5.33 -17.73 -7.22
CA THR A 92 -5.97 -17.43 -5.93
C THR A 92 -5.03 -17.74 -4.74
N GLN A 93 -4.29 -18.84 -4.80
CA GLN A 93 -3.29 -19.20 -3.80
C GLN A 93 -2.14 -18.20 -3.76
N GLN A 94 -1.74 -17.63 -4.89
CA GLN A 94 -0.72 -16.59 -4.91
C GLN A 94 -1.26 -15.27 -4.34
N LEU A 95 -2.48 -14.87 -4.70
CA LEU A 95 -3.13 -13.70 -4.11
C LEU A 95 -3.32 -13.85 -2.60
N GLN A 96 -3.62 -15.06 -2.11
CA GLN A 96 -3.69 -15.35 -0.67
C GLN A 96 -2.37 -15.03 0.03
N LYS A 97 -1.21 -15.35 -0.58
CA LYS A 97 0.09 -15.01 -0.01
C LYS A 97 0.29 -13.50 0.10
N CYS A 98 -0.15 -12.73 -0.90
CA CYS A 98 -0.14 -11.28 -0.79
C CYS A 98 -1.00 -10.82 0.38
N VAL A 99 -2.27 -11.24 0.41
CA VAL A 99 -3.20 -10.85 1.48
C VAL A 99 -2.65 -11.22 2.87
N ASP A 100 -2.02 -12.39 3.02
CA ASP A 100 -1.41 -12.81 4.28
C ASP A 100 -0.17 -11.98 4.63
N HIS A 101 0.63 -11.57 3.64
CA HIS A 101 1.72 -10.61 3.83
C HIS A 101 1.17 -9.27 4.34
N LEU A 102 0.15 -8.71 3.68
CA LEU A 102 -0.45 -7.43 4.09
C LEU A 102 -1.11 -7.51 5.46
N ARG A 103 -1.79 -8.61 5.79
CA ARG A 103 -2.33 -8.88 7.15
C ARG A 103 -1.22 -8.90 8.19
N MET A 104 -0.09 -9.52 7.89
CA MET A 104 1.06 -9.56 8.78
C MET A 104 1.60 -8.15 9.06
N ARG A 105 1.78 -7.33 8.01
CA ARG A 105 2.24 -5.93 8.10
C ARG A 105 1.26 -5.03 8.83
N PHE A 106 -0.03 -5.18 8.55
CA PHE A 106 -1.09 -4.47 9.24
C PHE A 106 -1.13 -4.81 10.74
N GLY A 107 -0.92 -6.09 11.07
CA GLY A 107 -0.75 -6.53 12.46
C GLY A 107 0.50 -5.98 13.14
N GLN A 108 1.62 -5.89 12.41
CA GLN A 108 2.85 -5.23 12.88
C GLN A 108 2.55 -3.76 13.23
N ALA A 109 1.80 -3.08 12.38
CA ALA A 109 1.41 -1.69 12.59
C ALA A 109 0.58 -1.52 13.87
N ALA A 110 -0.45 -2.34 14.05
CA ALA A 110 -1.32 -2.32 15.23
C ALA A 110 -0.55 -2.57 16.54
N ARG A 111 0.40 -3.52 16.53
CA ARG A 111 1.31 -3.77 17.68
C ARG A 111 2.20 -2.58 17.99
N GLY A 112 2.76 -1.95 16.96
CA GLY A 112 3.52 -0.70 17.09
C GLY A 112 2.68 0.40 17.73
N VAL A 113 1.49 0.67 17.19
CA VAL A 113 0.58 1.69 17.75
C VAL A 113 0.24 1.43 19.21
N ALA A 114 -0.08 0.20 19.58
CA ALA A 114 -0.39 -0.12 20.97
C ALA A 114 0.79 0.20 21.90
N ARG A 115 2.03 -0.10 21.47
CA ARG A 115 3.25 0.15 22.27
C ARG A 115 3.62 1.63 22.43
N ILE A 116 3.03 2.53 21.64
CA ILE A 116 3.16 3.98 21.87
C ILE A 116 2.57 4.35 23.23
N LEU A 117 1.56 3.62 23.71
CA LEU A 117 0.96 3.87 25.01
C LEU A 117 1.71 3.14 26.14
N ASN A 118 1.91 3.85 27.26
CA ASN A 118 2.41 3.28 28.50
C ASN A 118 1.29 2.57 29.29
N ALA A 119 1.62 1.98 30.45
CA ALA A 119 0.66 1.26 31.29
C ALA A 119 -0.50 2.12 31.85
N ASN A 120 -0.35 3.45 31.84
CA ASN A 120 -1.39 4.40 32.24
C ASN A 120 -2.18 4.95 31.02
N ASN A 121 -1.99 4.37 29.84
CA ASN A 121 -2.60 4.78 28.58
C ASN A 121 -2.23 6.20 28.15
N GLN A 122 -1.06 6.67 28.56
CA GLN A 122 -0.49 7.94 28.11
C GLN A 122 0.55 7.67 27.02
N ILE A 123 0.71 8.63 26.11
CA ILE A 123 1.76 8.57 25.08
C ILE A 123 3.12 8.48 25.77
N ASN A 124 3.87 7.42 25.46
CA ASN A 124 5.26 7.27 25.85
C ASN A 124 6.14 8.01 24.83
N ALA A 125 6.52 9.25 25.16
CA ALA A 125 7.37 10.10 24.32
C ALA A 125 8.63 9.38 23.81
N SER A 126 9.28 8.55 24.64
CA SER A 126 10.48 7.81 24.21
C SER A 126 10.23 6.82 23.06
N MET A 127 8.98 6.35 22.90
CA MET A 127 8.52 5.44 21.84
C MET A 127 7.86 6.16 20.66
N ALA A 128 7.39 7.40 20.86
CA ALA A 128 6.60 8.17 19.91
C ALA A 128 7.40 9.27 19.20
N ASP A 129 8.37 9.86 19.88
CA ASP A 129 9.15 10.97 19.35
C ASP A 129 10.25 10.42 18.44
N LEU A 130 10.27 10.92 17.20
CA LEU A 130 11.29 10.60 16.20
C LEU A 130 12.15 11.83 15.98
N ASP A 131 13.47 11.67 16.04
CA ASP A 131 14.39 12.71 15.57
C ASP A 131 14.39 12.74 14.04
N PRO A 132 14.38 13.93 13.41
CA PRO A 132 14.48 14.08 11.97
C PRO A 132 15.62 13.23 11.37
N GLY A 133 15.26 12.33 10.47
CA GLY A 133 16.19 11.65 9.56
C GLY A 133 17.05 10.49 10.09
N THR A 134 16.88 9.99 11.32
CA THR A 134 17.84 8.97 11.85
C THR A 134 17.28 7.80 12.66
N GLN A 135 16.00 7.78 13.02
CA GLN A 135 15.55 6.83 14.06
C GLN A 135 14.88 5.56 13.56
N CYS A 136 14.45 5.49 12.31
CA CYS A 136 13.76 4.30 11.82
C CYS A 136 14.56 3.67 10.69
N SER A 137 14.97 2.41 10.86
CA SER A 137 15.85 1.73 9.90
C SER A 137 15.11 0.98 8.79
N HIS A 138 13.85 0.62 9.01
CA HIS A 138 12.95 -0.07 8.06
C HIS A 138 13.49 -1.34 7.40
N ARG A 139 14.55 -1.93 7.95
CA ARG A 139 15.21 -3.11 7.39
C ARG A 139 14.57 -4.43 7.82
N HIS A 140 13.37 -4.39 8.40
CA HIS A 140 12.75 -5.51 9.10
C HIS A 140 11.74 -6.27 8.22
N LEU A 141 12.24 -6.81 7.10
CA LEU A 141 11.42 -7.45 6.07
C LEU A 141 10.67 -8.70 6.55
N THR A 142 11.18 -9.45 7.53
CA THR A 142 10.55 -10.70 7.98
C THR A 142 10.06 -10.65 9.42
N VAL A 143 10.31 -9.54 10.11
CA VAL A 143 10.00 -9.41 11.53
C VAL A 143 8.58 -8.86 11.69
N THR A 144 7.71 -9.68 12.26
CA THR A 144 6.32 -9.29 12.50
C THR A 144 6.19 -8.34 13.69
N ASP A 145 7.17 -8.32 14.60
CA ASP A 145 7.21 -7.35 15.68
C ASP A 145 8.63 -7.03 16.15
N ASN A 146 9.20 -5.92 15.68
CA ASN A 146 10.50 -5.47 16.18
C ASN A 146 10.32 -4.66 17.47
N THR A 147 10.58 -5.27 18.62
CA THR A 147 10.49 -4.59 19.92
C THR A 147 11.76 -3.83 20.29
N GLN A 148 12.81 -3.88 19.47
CA GLN A 148 14.06 -3.14 19.69
C GLN A 148 13.99 -1.71 19.13
N ASP A 149 13.17 -1.49 18.10
CA ASP A 149 12.94 -0.17 17.51
C ASP A 149 11.81 0.57 18.23
N LYS A 150 11.74 1.89 18.03
CA LYS A 150 10.66 2.72 18.55
C LYS A 150 9.32 2.25 18.01
N ALA A 151 8.32 2.27 18.89
CA ALA A 151 6.97 1.81 18.56
C ALA A 151 6.37 2.54 17.34
N LYS A 152 6.65 3.85 17.20
CA LYS A 152 6.23 4.61 16.02
C LYS A 152 6.93 4.17 14.73
N CYS A 153 8.21 3.82 14.75
CA CYS A 153 8.90 3.29 13.57
C CYS A 153 8.27 1.98 13.10
N VAL A 154 7.96 1.08 14.05
CA VAL A 154 7.29 -0.20 13.76
C VAL A 154 5.88 0.03 13.20
N ALA A 155 5.15 0.99 13.78
CA ALA A 155 3.81 1.37 13.30
C ALA A 155 3.85 1.88 11.86
N LEU A 156 4.77 2.81 11.57
CA LEU A 156 4.93 3.40 10.25
C LEU A 156 5.40 2.37 9.22
N GLU A 157 6.35 1.49 9.56
CA GLU A 157 6.80 0.43 8.65
C GLU A 157 5.68 -0.57 8.33
N GLY A 158 4.94 -1.01 9.36
CA GLY A 158 3.83 -1.93 9.16
C GLY A 158 2.72 -1.33 8.30
N PHE A 159 2.31 -0.08 8.55
CA PHE A 159 1.29 0.58 7.73
C PHE A 159 1.80 0.86 6.32
N GLY A 160 3.03 1.34 6.19
CA GLY A 160 3.64 1.63 4.90
C GLY A 160 3.67 0.42 3.97
N ARG A 161 4.20 -0.71 4.47
CA ARG A 161 4.26 -1.96 3.70
C ARG A 161 2.87 -2.54 3.40
N ALA A 162 1.91 -2.41 4.33
CA ALA A 162 0.55 -2.89 4.11
C ALA A 162 -0.21 -2.06 3.06
N PHE A 163 -0.12 -0.73 3.13
CA PHE A 163 -0.79 0.16 2.18
C PHE A 163 -0.11 0.17 0.81
N HIS A 164 1.22 0.04 0.76
CA HIS A 164 1.95 -0.19 -0.49
C HIS A 164 1.37 -1.37 -1.28
N GLY A 165 1.24 -2.56 -0.67
CA GLY A 165 0.67 -3.70 -1.39
C GLY A 165 -0.83 -3.58 -1.71
N ILE A 166 -1.57 -2.71 -1.00
CA ILE A 166 -2.95 -2.35 -1.41
C ILE A 166 -2.91 -1.51 -2.69
N GLN A 167 -2.03 -0.51 -2.76
CA GLN A 167 -1.84 0.34 -3.93
C GLN A 167 -1.43 -0.50 -5.15
N ASP A 168 -0.45 -1.38 -4.97
CA ASP A 168 0.03 -2.31 -6.00
C ASP A 168 -1.07 -3.26 -6.49
N LEU A 169 -1.97 -3.71 -5.62
CA LEU A 169 -3.11 -4.50 -6.08
C LEU A 169 -3.92 -3.71 -7.11
N TYR A 170 -4.19 -2.43 -6.88
CA TYR A 170 -5.01 -1.63 -7.80
C TYR A 170 -4.25 -1.21 -9.05
N SER A 171 -2.96 -0.92 -8.94
CA SER A 171 -2.15 -0.52 -10.08
C SER A 171 -1.72 -1.71 -10.95
N HIS A 172 -1.49 -2.89 -10.39
CA HIS A 172 -1.04 -4.09 -11.11
C HIS A 172 -2.15 -5.10 -11.41
N SER A 173 -3.40 -4.78 -11.13
CA SER A 173 -4.55 -5.66 -11.44
C SER A 173 -5.53 -5.06 -12.44
N ASN A 174 -6.41 -5.92 -12.96
CA ASN A 174 -7.54 -5.51 -13.78
C ASN A 174 -8.78 -5.09 -12.97
N TRP A 175 -8.68 -4.88 -11.66
CA TRP A 175 -9.84 -4.64 -10.78
C TRP A 175 -10.66 -3.42 -11.21
N ALA A 176 -10.02 -2.26 -11.30
CA ALA A 176 -10.70 -1.00 -11.57
C ALA A 176 -10.84 -0.73 -13.08
N ASP A 177 -10.02 -1.38 -13.89
CA ASP A 177 -9.91 -1.17 -15.33
C ASP A 177 -11.25 -1.33 -16.05
N LEU A 178 -11.48 -0.47 -17.04
CA LEU A 178 -12.49 -0.76 -18.07
C LEU A 178 -11.98 -1.85 -19.01
N PRO A 179 -12.86 -2.68 -19.59
CA PRO A 179 -12.49 -3.52 -20.72
C PRO A 179 -12.04 -2.64 -21.90
N ASP A 180 -10.84 -2.90 -22.46
CA ASP A 180 -10.47 -2.33 -23.75
C ASP A 180 -11.13 -3.16 -24.87
N THR A 181 -12.27 -2.65 -25.36
CA THR A 181 -13.06 -3.29 -26.41
C THR A 181 -12.48 -3.12 -27.81
N TYR A 182 -11.42 -2.32 -27.98
CA TYR A 182 -10.76 -2.12 -29.28
C TYR A 182 -9.70 -3.17 -29.56
N GLN A 183 -9.27 -3.91 -28.53
CA GLN A 183 -8.30 -4.99 -28.65
C GLN A 183 -8.95 -6.32 -28.24
N ALA A 184 -8.56 -7.41 -28.90
CA ALA A 184 -9.01 -8.73 -28.49
C ALA A 184 -8.46 -9.07 -27.10
N MET A 185 -9.18 -9.93 -26.37
CA MET A 185 -8.69 -10.45 -25.09
C MET A 185 -7.43 -11.29 -25.31
N SER A 186 -6.35 -10.95 -24.62
CA SER A 186 -5.06 -11.64 -24.70
C SER A 186 -4.27 -11.46 -23.39
N THR A 187 -3.06 -12.00 -23.34
CA THR A 187 -2.10 -11.74 -22.25
C THR A 187 -1.65 -10.27 -22.18
N ASP A 188 -1.64 -9.57 -23.32
CA ASP A 188 -1.31 -8.15 -23.42
C ASP A 188 -2.52 -7.23 -23.20
N ASN A 189 -3.72 -7.77 -23.29
CA ASN A 189 -4.98 -7.07 -23.05
C ASN A 189 -5.94 -7.95 -22.21
N PRO A 190 -5.62 -8.18 -20.93
CA PRO A 190 -6.54 -8.84 -20.02
C PRO A 190 -7.80 -7.98 -19.81
N PRO A 191 -8.99 -8.60 -19.65
CA PRO A 191 -10.24 -7.87 -19.55
C PRO A 191 -10.30 -7.10 -18.23
N GLY A 192 -10.68 -5.82 -18.27
CA GLY A 192 -11.00 -5.05 -17.06
C GLY A 192 -12.26 -5.56 -16.36
N LEU A 193 -12.31 -5.44 -15.02
CA LEU A 193 -13.50 -5.83 -14.24
C LEU A 193 -14.48 -4.69 -14.00
N HIS A 194 -14.08 -3.44 -14.23
CA HIS A 194 -14.85 -2.23 -13.96
C HIS A 194 -15.45 -2.20 -12.55
N ARG A 195 -14.70 -2.66 -11.55
CA ARG A 195 -15.14 -2.62 -10.16
C ARG A 195 -14.89 -1.23 -9.58
N THR A 196 -15.82 -0.78 -8.75
CA THR A 196 -15.76 0.53 -8.06
C THR A 196 -15.91 0.38 -6.56
N ASP A 197 -15.95 -0.85 -6.06
CA ASP A 197 -15.98 -1.20 -4.66
C ASP A 197 -14.60 -1.71 -4.20
N THR A 198 -14.43 -1.74 -2.88
CA THR A 198 -13.27 -2.32 -2.19
C THR A 198 -13.17 -3.82 -2.44
N ALA A 199 -11.94 -4.33 -2.51
CA ALA A 199 -11.69 -5.76 -2.63
C ALA A 199 -11.98 -6.42 -1.28
N THR A 200 -13.07 -7.18 -1.17
CA THR A 200 -13.48 -7.77 0.12
C THR A 200 -12.41 -8.68 0.74
N PHE A 201 -11.56 -9.29 -0.09
CA PHE A 201 -10.43 -10.11 0.36
C PHE A 201 -9.29 -9.32 1.00
N LEU A 202 -9.29 -7.98 0.89
CA LEU A 202 -8.37 -7.06 1.58
C LEU A 202 -8.87 -6.60 2.95
N ASP A 203 -9.85 -7.26 3.58
CA ASP A 203 -10.04 -7.05 5.03
C ASP A 203 -8.85 -7.66 5.80
N LEU A 204 -7.86 -6.80 6.07
CA LEU A 204 -6.58 -7.16 6.70
C LEU A 204 -6.69 -7.55 8.18
N ARG A 205 -7.89 -7.47 8.78
CA ARG A 205 -8.14 -7.95 10.14
C ARG A 205 -8.54 -9.42 10.17
N LEU A 206 -9.03 -9.95 9.05
CA LEU A 206 -9.48 -11.34 8.97
C LEU A 206 -8.29 -12.28 8.83
N ALA A 207 -8.43 -13.51 9.33
CA ALA A 207 -7.45 -14.59 9.12
C ALA A 207 -7.98 -15.70 8.19
N THR A 208 -9.12 -15.45 7.53
CA THR A 208 -9.81 -16.47 6.73
C THR A 208 -9.24 -16.55 5.31
N PRO A 209 -9.31 -17.74 4.67
CA PRO A 209 -9.00 -17.88 3.25
C PRO A 209 -9.87 -16.97 2.37
N ILE A 210 -9.28 -16.48 1.27
CA ILE A 210 -9.93 -15.54 0.33
C ILE A 210 -10.64 -16.23 -0.84
N SER A 211 -10.58 -17.56 -0.92
CA SER A 211 -10.96 -18.32 -2.13
C SER A 211 -12.39 -18.10 -2.61
N SER A 212 -13.34 -17.81 -1.71
CA SER A 212 -14.73 -17.49 -2.05
C SER A 212 -14.97 -16.02 -2.41
N GLN A 213 -13.98 -15.16 -2.21
CA GLN A 213 -14.07 -13.71 -2.32
C GLN A 213 -13.43 -13.17 -3.61
N VAL A 214 -12.53 -13.95 -4.22
CA VAL A 214 -11.78 -13.55 -5.42
C VAL A 214 -12.68 -13.64 -6.66
N PRO A 215 -12.92 -12.54 -7.39
CA PRO A 215 -13.64 -12.59 -8.65
C PRO A 215 -12.96 -13.52 -9.64
N ARG A 216 -13.76 -14.33 -10.34
CA ARG A 216 -13.24 -15.36 -11.26
C ARG A 216 -12.24 -14.80 -12.29
N ASN A 217 -12.48 -13.60 -12.80
CA ASN A 217 -11.65 -12.98 -13.84
C ASN A 217 -10.62 -11.97 -13.29
N LEU A 218 -10.38 -11.89 -11.98
CA LEU A 218 -9.34 -11.03 -11.40
C LEU A 218 -7.95 -11.52 -11.85
N SER A 219 -7.13 -10.64 -12.39
CA SER A 219 -5.74 -10.93 -12.71
C SER A 219 -4.88 -9.83 -12.11
N THR A 220 -3.77 -10.22 -11.48
CA THR A 220 -2.62 -9.33 -11.28
C THR A 220 -1.54 -9.67 -12.29
N GLY A 221 -0.49 -8.86 -12.40
CA GLY A 221 0.59 -9.06 -13.35
C GLY A 221 1.60 -10.11 -12.88
N CYS A 222 2.14 -10.90 -13.81
CA CYS A 222 3.37 -11.66 -13.54
C CYS A 222 4.57 -10.71 -13.54
N PHE A 223 5.32 -10.69 -12.44
CA PHE A 223 6.51 -9.86 -12.29
C PHE A 223 7.80 -10.65 -12.49
N THR A 224 8.78 -10.07 -13.17
CA THR A 224 10.13 -10.64 -13.27
C THR A 224 11.18 -9.54 -13.35
N MET A 225 12.10 -9.55 -12.40
CA MET A 225 13.22 -8.60 -12.39
C MET A 225 14.27 -8.91 -13.47
N PHE A 226 14.45 -10.19 -13.83
CA PHE A 226 15.39 -10.65 -14.87
C PHE A 226 14.84 -11.86 -15.65
N GLY A 227 14.74 -11.74 -16.97
CA GLY A 227 14.50 -12.88 -17.88
C GLY A 227 13.03 -13.25 -18.15
N SER A 228 12.80 -14.49 -18.62
CA SER A 228 11.56 -14.95 -19.29
C SER A 228 10.56 -15.70 -18.38
N ARG A 229 10.55 -15.47 -17.07
CA ARG A 229 9.69 -16.23 -16.11
C ARG A 229 8.17 -16.10 -16.35
N CYS A 230 7.75 -15.06 -17.07
CA CYS A 230 6.33 -14.85 -17.35
C CYS A 230 5.83 -15.58 -18.59
N GLY A 231 6.68 -15.93 -19.56
CA GLY A 231 6.27 -16.70 -20.75
C GLY A 231 4.98 -16.17 -21.39
N ASN A 232 3.97 -17.04 -21.53
CA ASN A 232 2.64 -16.72 -22.08
C ASN A 232 1.61 -16.32 -20.99
N ARG A 233 2.06 -15.64 -19.94
CA ARG A 233 1.20 -15.12 -18.86
C ARG A 233 0.90 -13.65 -19.08
N VAL A 234 -0.18 -13.16 -18.47
CA VAL A 234 -0.43 -11.73 -18.29
C VAL A 234 0.73 -11.16 -17.48
N THR A 235 1.45 -10.22 -18.07
CA THR A 235 2.62 -9.61 -17.44
C THR A 235 2.20 -8.43 -16.57
N TYR A 236 3.09 -8.08 -15.65
CA TYR A 236 3.10 -6.81 -14.95
C TYR A 236 2.85 -5.62 -15.90
N ASP A 237 3.66 -5.49 -16.96
CA ASP A 237 3.54 -4.39 -17.94
C ASP A 237 2.16 -4.29 -18.62
N ALA A 238 1.46 -5.41 -18.77
CA ALA A 238 0.13 -5.44 -19.39
C ALA A 238 -0.96 -4.85 -18.49
N LEU A 239 -0.73 -4.82 -17.17
CA LEU A 239 -1.68 -4.34 -16.16
C LEU A 239 -1.21 -3.07 -15.44
N ASN A 240 0.08 -2.75 -15.48
CA ASN A 240 0.75 -1.65 -14.79
C ASN A 240 0.06 -0.29 -15.04
N LYS A 241 -0.20 0.45 -13.96
CA LYS A 241 -0.75 1.80 -13.92
C LYS A 241 -0.01 2.67 -12.90
N ASP A 242 1.28 2.47 -12.73
CA ASP A 242 2.05 3.11 -11.66
C ASP A 242 2.49 4.52 -11.97
N THR A 243 2.55 4.89 -13.25
CA THR A 243 3.06 6.20 -13.66
C THR A 243 1.92 7.15 -13.97
N GLY A 244 1.98 8.32 -13.34
CA GLY A 244 1.07 9.42 -13.58
C GLY A 244 1.23 10.49 -12.52
N TRP A 245 0.35 11.47 -12.52
CA TRP A 245 0.35 12.52 -11.51
C TRP A 245 -0.83 12.31 -10.59
N VAL A 246 -0.57 12.12 -9.30
CA VAL A 246 -1.61 12.10 -8.27
C VAL A 246 -1.41 13.33 -7.40
N GLU A 247 -2.46 14.08 -7.15
CA GLU A 247 -2.41 15.22 -6.24
C GLU A 247 -2.84 14.78 -4.84
N ALA A 248 -2.48 15.59 -3.84
CA ALA A 248 -2.83 15.27 -2.45
C ALA A 248 -4.35 15.17 -2.22
N ASP A 249 -5.17 15.83 -3.05
CA ASP A 249 -6.65 15.77 -3.04
C ASP A 249 -7.25 14.53 -3.73
N GLY A 250 -6.39 13.64 -4.22
CA GLY A 250 -6.79 12.41 -4.92
C GLY A 250 -7.14 12.61 -6.39
N SER A 251 -7.00 13.82 -6.94
CA SER A 251 -7.07 14.01 -8.39
C SER A 251 -5.88 13.32 -9.07
N ALA A 252 -6.12 12.78 -10.26
CA ALA A 252 -5.18 11.89 -10.94
C ALA A 252 -5.14 12.18 -12.45
N ILE A 253 -3.93 12.22 -13.03
CA ILE A 253 -3.66 12.42 -14.46
C ILE A 253 -2.75 11.29 -14.94
N PRO A 254 -3.19 10.45 -15.89
CA PRO A 254 -2.41 9.31 -16.36
C PRO A 254 -1.19 9.74 -17.18
N ASP A 255 -0.08 9.00 -17.05
CA ASP A 255 0.96 9.00 -18.07
C ASP A 255 0.55 8.10 -19.25
N LEU A 256 0.28 8.72 -20.41
CA LEU A 256 -0.16 8.02 -21.62
C LEU A 256 0.97 7.28 -22.36
N THR A 257 2.23 7.38 -21.90
CA THR A 257 3.31 6.52 -22.39
C THR A 257 3.14 5.08 -21.93
N VAL A 258 2.55 4.86 -20.74
CA VAL A 258 2.16 3.54 -20.25
C VAL A 258 0.93 3.03 -20.99
N ARG A 259 1.05 1.81 -21.52
CA ARG A 259 0.04 1.21 -22.40
C ARG A 259 -1.33 1.11 -21.72
N ARG A 260 -1.37 0.62 -20.47
CA ARG A 260 -2.63 0.37 -19.77
C ARG A 260 -3.35 1.67 -19.40
N ASN A 261 -2.62 2.75 -19.16
CA ASN A 261 -3.16 4.09 -18.93
C ASN A 261 -3.92 4.66 -20.13
N ARG A 262 -3.72 4.12 -21.34
CA ARG A 262 -4.50 4.50 -22.54
C ARG A 262 -5.91 3.93 -22.53
N VAL A 263 -6.15 2.87 -21.75
CA VAL A 263 -7.50 2.37 -21.52
C VAL A 263 -8.21 3.41 -20.66
N ARG A 264 -9.34 3.90 -21.18
CA ARG A 264 -10.03 5.08 -20.66
C ARG A 264 -10.23 5.01 -19.14
N GLY A 265 -9.60 5.94 -18.43
CA GLY A 265 -9.81 6.14 -17.00
C GLY A 265 -9.21 5.05 -16.10
N SER A 266 -8.39 4.14 -16.64
CA SER A 266 -7.87 3.01 -15.84
C SER A 266 -6.97 3.47 -14.70
N PHE A 267 -6.06 4.42 -14.94
CA PHE A 267 -5.19 5.00 -13.91
C PHE A 267 -6.00 5.68 -12.81
N GLU A 268 -6.89 6.59 -13.20
CA GLU A 268 -7.70 7.38 -12.27
C GLU A 268 -8.64 6.50 -11.44
N LYS A 269 -9.19 5.44 -12.05
CA LYS A 269 -10.01 4.45 -11.34
C LYS A 269 -9.20 3.61 -10.36
N ALA A 270 -7.95 3.24 -10.71
CA ALA A 270 -7.06 2.52 -9.81
C ALA A 270 -6.69 3.39 -8.60
N VAL A 271 -6.30 4.64 -8.83
CA VAL A 271 -6.03 5.64 -7.77
C VAL A 271 -7.25 5.80 -6.86
N ALA A 272 -8.43 6.04 -7.43
CA ALA A 272 -9.65 6.20 -6.63
C ALA A 272 -10.00 4.96 -5.80
N ALA A 273 -9.79 3.76 -6.35
CA ALA A 273 -10.05 2.51 -5.63
C ALA A 273 -9.03 2.27 -4.51
N ALA A 274 -7.75 2.58 -4.72
CA ALA A 274 -6.71 2.52 -3.70
C ALA A 274 -7.00 3.49 -2.54
N ILE A 275 -7.33 4.76 -2.85
CA ILE A 275 -7.75 5.76 -1.85
C ILE A 275 -8.92 5.25 -1.00
N GLN A 276 -9.93 4.67 -1.66
CA GLN A 276 -11.11 4.14 -0.97
C GLN A 276 -10.77 2.96 -0.05
N GLU A 277 -9.97 2.00 -0.53
CA GLU A 277 -9.56 0.83 0.25
C GLU A 277 -8.71 1.24 1.46
N GLU A 278 -7.78 2.18 1.29
CA GLU A 278 -6.96 2.70 2.37
C GLU A 278 -7.76 3.48 3.41
N ALA A 279 -8.71 4.32 3.00
CA ALA A 279 -9.59 5.03 3.95
C ALA A 279 -10.38 4.03 4.81
N VAL A 280 -10.86 2.93 4.21
CA VAL A 280 -11.50 1.82 4.93
C VAL A 280 -10.50 1.10 5.84
N GLY A 281 -9.29 0.83 5.35
CA GLY A 281 -8.19 0.22 6.10
C GLY A 281 -7.77 1.04 7.32
N GLN A 282 -7.68 2.36 7.18
CA GLN A 282 -7.38 3.30 8.27
C GLN A 282 -8.46 3.24 9.36
N SER A 283 -9.74 3.21 8.99
CA SER A 283 -10.81 3.05 9.97
C SER A 283 -10.68 1.73 10.72
N LYS A 284 -10.40 0.63 10.01
CA LYS A 284 -10.22 -0.72 10.57
C LYS A 284 -8.97 -0.84 11.45
N SER A 285 -7.91 -0.07 11.15
CA SER A 285 -6.65 -0.13 11.89
C SER A 285 -6.78 0.43 13.30
N ARG A 286 -7.61 1.46 13.47
CA ARG A 286 -7.95 2.02 14.79
C ARG A 286 -8.59 0.96 15.69
N ASP A 287 -9.53 0.18 15.16
CA ASP A 287 -10.18 -0.90 15.91
C ASP A 287 -9.19 -1.99 16.30
N GLN A 288 -8.30 -2.39 15.38
CA GLN A 288 -7.30 -3.42 15.66
C GLN A 288 -6.24 -2.96 16.67
N ALA A 289 -5.80 -1.70 16.60
CA ALA A 289 -4.91 -1.10 17.58
C ALA A 289 -5.57 -1.04 18.97
N HIS A 290 -6.85 -0.68 19.04
CA HIS A 290 -7.60 -0.70 20.29
C HIS A 290 -7.65 -2.11 20.90
N ALA A 291 -7.98 -3.13 20.10
CA ALA A 291 -7.99 -4.52 20.55
C ALA A 291 -6.61 -5.02 21.00
N GLU A 292 -5.51 -4.50 20.43
CA GLU A 292 -4.15 -4.79 20.89
C GLU A 292 -3.85 -4.13 22.24
N CYS A 293 -4.27 -2.89 22.45
CA CYS A 293 -4.19 -2.24 23.76
C CYS A 293 -4.94 -3.05 24.83
N GLU A 294 -6.15 -3.53 24.52
CA GLU A 294 -6.96 -4.36 25.44
C GLU A 294 -6.22 -5.64 25.82
N ARG A 295 -5.66 -6.35 24.82
CA ARG A 295 -4.89 -7.58 25.04
C ARG A 295 -3.65 -7.37 25.90
N ARG A 296 -3.04 -6.18 25.85
CA ARG A 296 -1.88 -5.82 26.69
C ARG A 296 -2.26 -5.39 28.11
N GLY A 297 -3.55 -5.39 28.46
CA GLY A 297 -4.03 -4.83 29.73
C GLY A 297 -3.82 -3.32 29.84
N SER A 298 -3.61 -2.66 28.69
CA SER A 298 -3.39 -1.21 28.56
C SER A 298 -4.69 -0.51 28.13
N VAL A 299 -5.84 -0.88 28.71
CA VAL A 299 -7.13 -0.22 28.49
C VAL A 299 -7.79 0.05 29.83
N PRO A 300 -8.39 1.24 30.05
CA PRO A 300 -9.06 1.53 31.31
C PRO A 300 -10.25 0.58 31.47
N ALA A 301 -10.62 0.28 32.72
CA ALA A 301 -11.98 -0.18 33.00
C ALA A 301 -12.97 0.75 32.27
N PRO A 302 -14.05 0.23 31.66
CA PRO A 302 -14.94 1.04 30.84
C PRO A 302 -15.36 2.28 31.62
N SER A 303 -14.93 3.46 31.14
CA SER A 303 -15.28 4.70 31.81
C SER A 303 -16.80 4.76 31.85
N LYS A 304 -17.38 4.86 33.05
CA LYS A 304 -18.77 5.29 33.23
C LYS A 304 -18.99 6.47 32.28
N LYS A 305 -20.01 6.35 31.42
CA LYS A 305 -20.47 7.38 30.46
C LYS A 305 -19.97 8.77 30.86
N LEU A 306 -19.09 9.34 30.04
CA LEU A 306 -18.85 10.78 30.09
C LEU A 306 -20.21 11.47 29.97
N PRO A 307 -20.63 12.31 30.93
CA PRO A 307 -21.86 13.06 30.81
C PRO A 307 -21.73 13.99 29.60
N SER A 308 -22.81 14.10 28.82
CA SER A 308 -22.90 14.79 27.52
C SER A 308 -22.77 16.32 27.59
N SER A 309 -21.89 16.86 28.43
CA SER A 309 -21.76 18.30 28.71
C SER A 309 -20.35 18.85 28.55
N ALA A 310 -19.41 18.09 27.96
CA ALA A 310 -18.04 18.54 27.72
C ALA A 310 -17.75 18.87 26.23
N LEU A 311 -18.78 19.18 25.44
CA LEU A 311 -18.64 19.73 24.07
C LEU A 311 -19.02 21.22 23.95
N ASP A 312 -19.31 21.90 25.06
CA ASP A 312 -19.68 23.32 25.06
C ASP A 312 -18.65 24.17 25.83
N SER A 313 -17.41 24.28 25.34
CA SER A 313 -16.50 25.35 25.78
C SER A 313 -15.28 25.54 24.87
N VAL A 314 -15.48 25.71 23.55
CA VAL A 314 -14.51 26.43 22.71
C VAL A 314 -15.27 27.29 21.70
N GLY A 315 -15.58 28.52 22.11
CA GLY A 315 -15.75 29.74 21.31
C GLY A 315 -16.39 29.65 19.92
N TYR A 316 -17.72 29.63 19.85
CA TYR A 316 -18.47 30.07 18.67
C TYR A 316 -18.94 31.52 18.90
N SER A 317 -18.17 32.51 18.43
CA SER A 317 -18.69 33.87 18.31
C SER A 317 -19.32 34.02 16.92
N ARG A 318 -20.65 33.88 16.86
CA ARG A 318 -21.46 34.38 15.75
C ARG A 318 -21.36 35.90 15.75
N SER A 319 -20.80 36.47 14.68
CA SER A 319 -21.23 37.80 14.24
C SER A 319 -22.00 37.64 12.94
N ARG A 320 -23.32 37.86 13.04
CA ARG A 320 -24.16 38.24 11.91
C ARG A 320 -24.03 39.75 11.74
N MET A 321 -23.67 40.21 10.55
CA MET A 321 -24.50 41.06 9.67
C MET A 321 -23.99 40.87 8.24
#